data_AF-A0A2M9LWV2-F1
#
_entry.id   AF-A0A2M9LWV2-F1
#
_cell.length_a   1.000
_cell.length_b   1.000
_cell.length_c   1.000
_cell.angle_alpha   90.00
_cell.angle_beta   90.00
_cell.angle_gamma   90.00
#
_symmetry.space_group_name_H-M   'P 1'
#
loop_
_entity.id
_entity.type
_entity.pdbx_description
1 polymer ?
#
loop_
_entity_poly.entity_id
_entity_poly.type
_entity_poly.pdbx_seq_one_letter_code
_entity_poly.pdbx_strand_id
1 'polypeptide(L)'
;MTHTLSTPDRAAALARAVSHATTTFADPRWPACLAEVLQDLNATWQESAQVCAGVAWQARATGHSALGVLHPDQITGHRPDPVTGRTYRHLYLSTLRYDFRCRTLESVVGKVPVSVLNRDPYSWALDAFARLGQSRSEGLARMERVLDTAGDHPGTLHVLLHGVWLGGLLPRRAHWLLALVDRLPDGGAGDPIALFRKSSALRSLGRYPEALDTIDRALELLPPGELAVHADLVRERALVTAAHDLTQLALPVGKVAP
;
A
#
# COMPACT_ATOMS: atom_id res chain seq x y z
N MET A 1 -35.61 -4.71 7.28
CA MET A 1 -35.59 -3.76 6.15
C MET A 1 -34.26 -3.03 6.19
N THR A 2 -33.26 -3.47 5.43
CA THR A 2 -31.99 -2.78 5.28
C THR A 2 -32.19 -1.64 4.28
N HIS A 3 -32.27 -0.40 4.77
CA HIS A 3 -32.25 0.77 3.89
C HIS A 3 -30.87 0.85 3.23
N THR A 4 -30.81 0.60 1.92
CA THR A 4 -29.60 0.82 1.13
C THR A 4 -29.33 2.33 1.09
N LEU A 5 -28.22 2.75 1.70
CA LEU A 5 -27.79 4.15 1.68
C LEU A 5 -27.49 4.61 0.24
N SER A 6 -27.71 5.90 -0.03
CA SER A 6 -27.19 6.51 -1.25
C SER A 6 -25.65 6.52 -1.24
N THR A 7 -25.01 6.60 -2.40
CA THR A 7 -23.53 6.63 -2.49
C THR A 7 -22.90 7.76 -1.67
N PRO A 8 -23.42 9.01 -1.68
CA PRO A 8 -22.91 10.08 -0.82
C PRO A 8 -23.06 9.79 0.67
N ASP A 9 -24.22 9.25 1.10
CA ASP A 9 -24.46 8.93 2.51
C ASP A 9 -23.53 7.81 3.00
N ARG A 10 -23.25 6.86 2.11
CA ARG A 10 -22.32 5.75 2.37
C ARG A 10 -20.88 6.23 2.50
N ALA A 11 -20.42 7.11 1.61
CA ALA A 11 -19.09 7.72 1.72
C ALA A 11 -18.93 8.54 3.01
N ALA A 12 -19.95 9.32 3.37
CA ALA A 12 -19.95 10.07 4.63
C ALA A 12 -19.93 9.14 5.86
N ALA A 13 -20.63 8.01 5.81
CA ALA A 13 -20.60 7.01 6.89
C ALA A 13 -19.21 6.38 7.06
N LEU A 14 -18.53 6.02 5.97
CA LEU A 14 -17.16 5.49 6.02
C LEU A 14 -16.17 6.53 6.55
N ALA A 15 -16.30 7.80 6.15
CA ALA A 15 -15.47 8.88 6.67
C ALA A 15 -15.64 9.10 8.18
N ARG A 16 -16.89 9.02 8.68
CA ARG A 16 -17.16 9.04 10.13
C ARG A 16 -16.56 7.84 10.84
N ALA A 17 -16.61 6.65 10.25
CA ALA A 17 -16.00 5.45 10.81
C ALA A 17 -14.47 5.60 10.97
N VAL A 18 -13.80 6.15 9.96
CA VAL A 18 -12.36 6.47 10.02
C VAL A 18 -12.10 7.48 11.13
N SER A 19 -12.80 8.62 11.13
CA SER A 19 -12.62 9.67 12.15
C SER A 19 -12.80 9.13 13.58
N HIS A 20 -13.85 8.35 13.81
CA HIS A 20 -14.09 7.72 15.11
C HIS A 20 -12.98 6.75 15.50
N ALA A 21 -12.55 5.85 14.60
CA ALA A 21 -11.45 4.93 14.90
C ALA A 21 -10.16 5.68 15.25
N THR A 22 -9.84 6.74 14.51
CA THR A 22 -8.60 7.51 14.69
C THR A 22 -8.54 8.35 15.95
N THR A 23 -9.70 8.66 16.55
CA THR A 23 -9.80 9.41 17.81
C THR A 23 -9.91 8.51 19.04
N THR A 24 -10.01 7.18 18.84
CA THR A 24 -10.26 6.21 19.92
C THR A 24 -9.18 5.14 20.06
N PHE A 25 -8.01 5.32 19.43
CA PHE A 25 -6.92 4.34 19.44
C PHE A 25 -6.40 3.96 20.84
N ALA A 26 -6.59 4.82 21.84
CA ALA A 26 -6.24 4.51 23.22
C ALA A 26 -7.09 3.37 23.82
N ASP A 27 -8.29 3.11 23.30
CA ASP A 27 -9.10 1.94 23.65
C ASP A 27 -8.62 0.74 22.80
N PRO A 28 -8.13 -0.36 23.41
CA PRO A 28 -7.67 -1.54 22.67
C PRO A 28 -8.79 -2.22 21.86
N ARG A 29 -10.06 -1.85 22.08
CA ARG A 29 -11.21 -2.34 21.31
C ARG A 29 -11.44 -1.60 19.99
N TRP A 30 -10.63 -0.58 19.67
CA TRP A 30 -10.80 0.19 18.42
C TRP A 30 -10.94 -0.67 17.15
N PRO A 31 -10.24 -1.84 16.98
CA PRO A 31 -10.46 -2.66 15.78
C PRO A 31 -11.85 -3.28 15.76
N ALA A 32 -12.37 -3.67 16.92
CA ALA A 32 -13.72 -4.25 17.07
C ALA A 32 -14.79 -3.20 16.79
N CYS A 33 -14.66 -1.99 17.36
CA CYS A 33 -15.59 -0.90 17.07
C CYS A 33 -15.61 -0.53 15.58
N LEU A 34 -14.44 -0.51 14.91
CA LEU A 34 -14.40 -0.29 13.47
C LEU A 34 -15.07 -1.45 12.69
N ALA A 35 -14.85 -2.69 13.11
CA ALA A 35 -15.47 -3.86 12.49
C ALA A 35 -17.00 -3.85 12.62
N GLU A 36 -17.53 -3.47 13.79
CA GLU A 36 -18.98 -3.30 14.02
C GLU A 36 -19.57 -2.28 13.04
N VAL A 37 -18.95 -1.10 12.90
CA VAL A 37 -19.42 -0.07 11.96
C VAL A 37 -19.39 -0.56 10.51
N LEU A 38 -18.32 -1.25 10.10
CA LEU A 38 -18.22 -1.79 8.74
C LEU A 38 -19.22 -2.94 8.51
N GLN A 39 -19.51 -3.74 9.54
CA GLN A 39 -20.51 -4.79 9.51
C GLN A 39 -21.92 -4.20 9.34
N ASP A 40 -22.27 -3.17 10.11
CA ASP A 40 -23.56 -2.47 10.00
C ASP A 40 -23.77 -1.87 8.60
N LEU A 41 -22.69 -1.39 7.98
CA LEU A 41 -22.70 -0.90 6.60
C LEU A 41 -22.68 -2.02 5.57
N ASN A 42 -22.53 -3.29 5.96
CA ASN A 42 -22.25 -4.41 5.07
C ASN A 42 -21.13 -4.07 4.07
N ALA A 43 -20.01 -3.55 4.59
CA ALA A 43 -18.94 -2.99 3.78
C ALA A 43 -18.36 -4.02 2.80
N THR A 44 -18.17 -3.60 1.56
CA THR A 44 -17.50 -4.39 0.52
C THR A 44 -16.02 -4.57 0.83
N TRP A 45 -15.31 -5.40 0.04
CA TRP A 45 -13.86 -5.52 0.22
C TRP A 45 -13.14 -4.22 -0.17
N GLN A 46 -13.66 -3.47 -1.16
CA GLN A 46 -13.12 -2.19 -1.62
C GLN A 46 -13.18 -1.15 -0.49
N GLU A 47 -14.33 -1.04 0.16
CA GLU A 47 -14.56 -0.09 1.26
C GLU A 47 -13.74 -0.48 2.49
N SER A 48 -13.68 -1.78 2.80
CA SER A 48 -12.81 -2.29 3.84
C SER A 48 -11.34 -1.96 3.55
N ALA A 49 -10.87 -2.13 2.32
CA ALA A 49 -9.50 -1.80 1.92
C ALA A 49 -9.22 -0.29 2.03
N GLN A 50 -10.15 0.56 1.57
CA GLN A 50 -10.06 2.02 1.66
C GLN A 50 -9.93 2.50 3.10
N VAL A 51 -10.77 1.98 3.99
CA VAL A 51 -10.81 2.37 5.41
C VAL A 51 -9.63 1.77 6.18
N CYS A 52 -9.43 0.46 6.10
CA CYS A 52 -8.48 -0.25 6.96
C CYS A 52 -7.03 0.11 6.66
N ALA A 53 -6.66 0.39 5.40
CA ALA A 53 -5.30 0.78 5.06
C ALA A 53 -4.90 2.09 5.76
N GLY A 54 -5.75 3.12 5.65
CA GLY A 54 -5.52 4.43 6.28
C GLY A 54 -5.53 4.35 7.81
N VAL A 55 -6.52 3.65 8.39
CA VAL A 55 -6.60 3.46 9.84
C VAL A 55 -5.38 2.69 10.37
N ALA A 56 -4.95 1.63 9.69
CA ALA A 56 -3.76 0.86 10.08
C ALA A 56 -2.47 1.70 10.04
N TRP A 57 -2.34 2.59 9.06
CA TRP A 57 -1.23 3.55 8.97
C TRP A 57 -1.23 4.52 10.15
N GLN A 58 -2.37 5.17 10.43
CA GLN A 58 -2.46 6.16 11.51
C GLN A 58 -2.32 5.54 12.90
N ALA A 59 -2.91 4.36 13.13
CA ALA A 59 -2.75 3.61 14.36
C ALA A 59 -1.27 3.30 14.61
N ARG A 60 -0.55 2.83 13.57
CA ARG A 60 0.90 2.60 13.63
C ARG A 60 1.67 3.89 13.92
N ALA A 61 1.39 4.97 13.21
CA ALA A 61 2.11 6.25 13.34
C ALA A 61 1.95 6.88 14.73
N THR A 62 0.84 6.60 15.42
CA THR A 62 0.53 7.11 16.76
C THR A 62 0.85 6.13 17.89
N GLY A 63 1.52 5.01 17.62
CA GLY A 63 1.93 4.03 18.63
C GLY A 63 0.86 3.01 19.04
N HIS A 64 -0.28 2.96 18.36
CA HIS A 64 -1.42 2.08 18.64
C HIS A 64 -1.58 0.98 17.59
N SER A 65 -0.46 0.42 17.13
CA SER A 65 -0.40 -0.60 16.08
C SER A 65 -1.43 -1.72 16.24
N ALA A 66 -2.11 -2.10 15.15
CA ALA A 66 -3.06 -3.21 15.15
C ALA A 66 -2.40 -4.55 15.56
N LEU A 67 -1.07 -4.68 15.41
CA LEU A 67 -0.33 -5.87 15.85
C LEU A 67 -0.29 -6.03 17.38
N GLY A 68 -0.53 -4.96 18.13
CA GLY A 68 -0.59 -4.98 19.60
C GLY A 68 -1.96 -5.37 20.15
N VAL A 69 -3.01 -5.33 19.32
CA VAL A 69 -4.41 -5.53 19.75
C VAL A 69 -5.13 -6.66 19.00
N LEU A 70 -4.58 -7.14 17.88
CA LEU A 70 -5.09 -8.30 17.13
C LEU A 70 -4.07 -9.45 17.11
N HIS A 71 -4.58 -10.67 17.20
CA HIS A 71 -3.80 -11.92 17.15
C HIS A 71 -3.99 -12.64 15.80
N PRO A 72 -2.95 -13.32 15.24
CA PRO A 72 -3.05 -14.08 13.99
C PRO A 72 -4.26 -15.02 13.90
N ASP A 73 -4.68 -15.65 14.99
CA ASP A 73 -5.82 -16.57 14.98
C ASP A 73 -7.15 -15.87 14.65
N GLN A 74 -7.27 -14.58 15.00
CA GLN A 74 -8.43 -13.76 14.64
C GLN A 74 -8.45 -13.41 13.14
N ILE A 75 -7.32 -13.55 12.46
CA ILE A 75 -7.11 -13.23 11.04
C ILE A 75 -7.36 -14.45 10.16
N THR A 76 -6.94 -15.63 10.64
CA THR A 76 -6.99 -16.90 9.91
C THR A 76 -8.21 -17.73 10.24
N GLY A 77 -8.82 -17.51 11.41
CA GLY A 77 -9.98 -18.26 11.88
C GLY A 77 -11.24 -18.02 11.04
N HIS A 78 -12.10 -19.04 10.97
CA HIS A 78 -13.44 -18.89 10.40
C HIS A 78 -14.32 -18.06 11.34
N ARG A 79 -15.02 -17.06 10.79
CA ARG A 79 -16.01 -16.26 11.52
C ARG A 79 -17.36 -16.36 10.82
N PRO A 80 -18.47 -16.45 11.58
CA PRO A 80 -19.81 -16.39 11.01
C PRO A 80 -20.07 -15.08 10.27
N ASP A 81 -19.55 -13.96 10.79
CA ASP A 81 -19.59 -12.67 10.10
C ASP A 81 -18.34 -12.45 9.21
N PRO A 82 -18.50 -12.45 7.88
CA PRO A 82 -17.39 -12.28 6.95
C PRO A 82 -16.84 -10.84 6.93
N VAL A 83 -17.63 -9.83 7.30
CA VAL A 83 -17.20 -8.42 7.27
C VAL A 83 -16.17 -8.17 8.37
N THR A 84 -16.48 -8.53 9.62
CA THR A 84 -15.55 -8.43 10.76
C THR A 84 -14.25 -9.17 10.49
N GLY A 85 -14.34 -10.42 9.99
CA GLY A 85 -13.15 -11.21 9.66
C GLY A 85 -12.29 -10.55 8.57
N ARG A 86 -12.91 -9.87 7.59
CA ARG A 86 -12.20 -9.09 6.57
C ARG A 86 -11.58 -7.83 7.15
N THR A 87 -12.30 -7.08 7.99
CA THR A 87 -11.77 -5.88 8.66
C THR A 87 -10.51 -6.19 9.46
N TYR A 88 -10.56 -7.20 10.33
CA TYR A 88 -9.39 -7.58 11.13
C TYR A 88 -8.21 -7.99 10.25
N ARG A 89 -8.46 -8.77 9.20
CA ARG A 89 -7.42 -9.19 8.26
C ARG A 89 -6.82 -8.01 7.51
N HIS A 90 -7.63 -7.08 7.02
CA HIS A 90 -7.13 -5.89 6.32
C HIS A 90 -6.31 -5.01 7.25
N LEU A 91 -6.76 -4.76 8.49
CA LEU A 91 -5.99 -4.01 9.49
C LEU A 91 -4.64 -4.68 9.78
N TYR A 92 -4.66 -5.95 10.19
CA TYR A 92 -3.47 -6.68 10.63
C TYR A 92 -2.43 -6.82 9.52
N LEU A 93 -2.85 -7.26 8.32
CA LEU A 93 -1.95 -7.46 7.19
C LEU A 93 -1.43 -6.13 6.62
N SER A 94 -2.24 -5.05 6.64
CA SER A 94 -1.76 -3.72 6.25
C SER A 94 -0.69 -3.22 7.20
N THR A 95 -0.85 -3.42 8.51
CA THR A 95 0.19 -3.07 9.48
C THR A 95 1.48 -3.87 9.25
N LEU A 96 1.39 -5.18 9.00
CA LEU A 96 2.57 -5.99 8.62
C LEU A 96 3.24 -5.47 7.33
N ARG A 97 2.44 -4.99 6.36
CA ARG A 97 2.95 -4.36 5.14
C ARG A 97 3.72 -3.08 5.45
N TYR A 98 3.20 -2.20 6.31
CA TYR A 98 3.87 -0.95 6.68
C TYR A 98 5.14 -1.16 7.51
N ASP A 99 5.23 -2.28 8.25
CA ASP A 99 6.43 -2.69 8.98
C ASP A 99 7.37 -3.61 8.17
N PHE A 100 7.09 -3.81 6.88
CA PHE A 100 7.86 -4.68 5.99
C PHE A 100 8.06 -6.12 6.52
N ARG A 101 7.12 -6.63 7.32
CA ARG A 101 7.16 -7.99 7.89
C ARG A 101 6.67 -9.03 6.88
N CYS A 102 7.27 -9.05 5.69
CA CYS A 102 6.82 -9.85 4.55
C CYS A 102 6.72 -11.36 4.87
N ARG A 103 7.72 -11.93 5.56
CA ARG A 103 7.70 -13.36 5.97
C ARG A 103 6.53 -13.69 6.90
N THR A 104 6.26 -12.83 7.87
CA THR A 104 5.12 -12.99 8.78
C THR A 104 3.80 -12.86 8.02
N LEU A 105 3.69 -11.85 7.15
CA LEU A 105 2.49 -11.61 6.35
C LEU A 105 2.15 -12.83 5.50
N GLU A 106 3.11 -13.35 4.75
CA GLU A 106 2.94 -14.56 3.96
C GLU A 106 2.53 -15.77 4.82
N SER A 107 3.19 -15.97 5.96
CA SER A 107 2.86 -17.09 6.86
C SER A 107 1.43 -17.01 7.37
N VAL A 108 0.95 -15.81 7.70
CA VAL A 108 -0.43 -15.59 8.15
C VAL A 108 -1.42 -15.79 7.00
N VAL A 109 -1.18 -15.20 5.83
CA VAL A 109 -2.09 -15.36 4.68
C VAL A 109 -2.16 -16.81 4.21
N GLY A 110 -1.04 -17.55 4.26
CA GLY A 110 -1.00 -18.97 3.91
C GLY A 110 -1.89 -19.87 4.78
N LYS A 111 -2.33 -19.39 5.95
CA LYS A 111 -3.28 -20.07 6.85
C LYS A 111 -4.74 -19.66 6.62
N VAL A 112 -5.00 -18.62 5.81
CA VAL A 112 -6.36 -18.20 5.48
C VAL A 112 -6.94 -19.12 4.42
N PRO A 113 -8.18 -19.64 4.58
CA PRO A 113 -8.79 -20.51 3.58
C PRO A 113 -8.86 -19.84 2.20
N VAL A 114 -8.48 -20.58 1.15
CA VAL A 114 -8.47 -20.07 -0.24
C VAL A 114 -9.83 -19.55 -0.68
N SER A 115 -10.93 -20.16 -0.22
CA SER A 115 -12.30 -19.70 -0.50
C SER A 115 -12.61 -18.32 0.07
N VAL A 116 -11.97 -17.94 1.19
CA VAL A 116 -12.07 -16.59 1.77
C VAL A 116 -11.24 -15.62 0.94
N LEU A 117 -9.99 -15.98 0.60
CA LEU A 117 -9.10 -15.13 -0.20
C LEU A 117 -9.68 -14.85 -1.60
N ASN A 118 -10.30 -15.85 -2.25
CA ASN A 118 -10.92 -15.67 -3.57
C ASN A 118 -12.04 -14.61 -3.60
N ARG A 119 -12.62 -14.25 -2.46
CA ARG A 119 -13.65 -13.21 -2.33
C ARG A 119 -13.08 -11.87 -1.82
N ASP A 120 -11.77 -11.80 -1.66
CA ASP A 120 -11.05 -10.69 -1.04
C ASP A 120 -9.75 -10.38 -1.80
N PRO A 121 -9.85 -9.72 -2.99
CA PRO A 121 -8.69 -9.39 -3.81
C PRO A 121 -7.65 -8.52 -3.09
N TYR A 122 -8.05 -7.73 -2.09
CA TYR A 122 -7.12 -6.93 -1.30
C TYR A 122 -6.20 -7.79 -0.44
N SER A 123 -6.72 -8.86 0.16
CA SER A 123 -5.86 -9.84 0.87
C SER A 123 -4.91 -10.57 -0.07
N TRP A 124 -5.33 -10.88 -1.31
CA TRP A 124 -4.42 -11.39 -2.34
C TRP A 124 -3.35 -10.38 -2.75
N ALA A 125 -3.69 -9.08 -2.82
CA ALA A 125 -2.71 -8.04 -3.07
C ALA A 125 -1.64 -8.01 -1.97
N LEU A 126 -2.03 -8.16 -0.70
CA LEU A 126 -1.11 -8.20 0.44
C LEU A 126 -0.21 -9.44 0.41
N ASP A 127 -0.74 -10.59 -0.02
CA ASP A 127 0.03 -11.81 -0.28
C ASP A 127 1.09 -11.61 -1.39
N ALA A 128 0.68 -10.97 -2.49
CA ALA A 128 1.58 -10.59 -3.58
C ALA A 128 2.66 -9.62 -3.09
N PHE A 129 2.29 -8.59 -2.32
CA PHE A 129 3.23 -7.67 -1.68
C PHE A 129 4.29 -8.41 -0.86
N ALA A 130 3.91 -9.39 -0.05
CA ALA A 130 4.87 -10.13 0.77
C ALA A 130 5.86 -10.94 -0.07
N ARG A 131 5.44 -11.51 -1.21
CA ARG A 131 6.34 -12.23 -2.14
C ARG A 131 7.24 -11.28 -2.92
N LEU A 132 6.66 -10.23 -3.48
CA LEU A 132 7.36 -9.20 -4.22
C LEU A 132 8.40 -8.50 -3.36
N GLY A 133 8.05 -8.12 -2.13
CA GLY A 133 8.97 -7.49 -1.18
C GLY A 133 10.16 -8.36 -0.79
N GLN A 134 10.03 -9.68 -0.90
CA GLN A 134 11.12 -10.64 -0.74
C GLN A 134 11.90 -10.89 -2.04
N SER A 135 11.64 -10.11 -3.09
CA SER A 135 12.18 -10.26 -4.44
C SER A 135 11.94 -11.65 -5.07
N ARG A 136 10.87 -12.34 -4.69
CA ARG A 136 10.52 -13.63 -5.30
C ARG A 136 9.66 -13.42 -6.55
N SER A 137 10.10 -14.02 -7.66
CA SER A 137 9.45 -13.90 -8.97
C SER A 137 8.02 -14.43 -9.00
N GLU A 138 7.68 -15.43 -8.19
CA GLU A 138 6.30 -15.90 -8.03
C GLU A 138 5.32 -14.80 -7.58
N GLY A 139 5.83 -13.74 -6.94
CA GLY A 139 5.04 -12.56 -6.59
C GLY A 139 4.49 -11.83 -7.81
N LEU A 140 5.16 -11.91 -8.97
CA LEU A 140 4.68 -11.30 -10.23
C LEU A 140 3.45 -12.03 -10.77
N ALA A 141 3.44 -13.36 -10.76
CA ALA A 141 2.25 -14.13 -11.14
C ALA A 141 1.06 -13.88 -10.18
N ARG A 142 1.34 -13.67 -8.89
CA ARG A 142 0.31 -13.27 -7.91
C ARG A 142 -0.21 -11.87 -8.18
N MET A 143 0.67 -10.94 -8.51
CA MET A 143 0.32 -9.58 -8.91
C MET A 143 -0.61 -9.59 -10.14
N GLU A 144 -0.27 -10.31 -11.20
CA GLU A 144 -1.11 -10.44 -12.39
C GLU A 144 -2.52 -10.94 -12.04
N ARG A 145 -2.63 -11.98 -11.23
CA ARG A 145 -3.94 -12.48 -10.76
C ARG A 145 -4.73 -11.45 -9.95
N VAL A 146 -4.07 -10.62 -9.16
CA VAL A 146 -4.73 -9.51 -8.44
C VAL A 146 -5.26 -8.49 -9.45
N LEU A 147 -4.48 -8.15 -10.46
CA LEU A 147 -4.88 -7.21 -11.51
C LEU A 147 -6.05 -7.73 -12.35
N ASP A 148 -6.11 -9.03 -12.61
CA ASP A 148 -7.22 -9.67 -13.33
C ASP A 148 -8.53 -9.66 -12.53
N THR A 149 -8.43 -9.70 -11.19
CA THR A 149 -9.61 -9.86 -10.31
C THR A 149 -10.08 -8.54 -9.69
N ALA A 150 -9.16 -7.64 -9.36
CA ALA A 150 -9.45 -6.34 -8.74
C ALA A 150 -9.49 -5.19 -9.76
N GLY A 151 -9.05 -5.41 -11.00
CA GLY A 151 -8.88 -4.36 -11.99
C GLY A 151 -7.94 -3.25 -11.48
N ASP A 152 -8.33 -2.01 -11.73
CA ASP A 152 -7.56 -0.80 -11.36
C ASP A 152 -7.92 -0.25 -9.98
N HIS A 153 -8.37 -1.10 -9.06
CA HIS A 153 -8.73 -0.66 -7.71
C HIS A 153 -7.52 0.01 -7.01
N PRO A 154 -7.57 1.31 -6.67
CA PRO A 154 -6.39 2.07 -6.22
C PRO A 154 -5.71 1.44 -5.00
N GLY A 155 -6.49 0.95 -4.03
CA GLY A 155 -5.95 0.30 -2.83
C GLY A 155 -5.09 -0.93 -3.16
N THR A 156 -5.48 -1.72 -4.17
CA THR A 156 -4.69 -2.90 -4.58
C THR A 156 -3.46 -2.50 -5.37
N LEU A 157 -3.59 -1.54 -6.30
CA LEU A 157 -2.45 -0.98 -7.04
C LEU A 157 -1.39 -0.43 -6.09
N HIS A 158 -1.78 0.28 -5.03
CA HIS A 158 -0.84 0.76 -4.01
C HIS A 158 -0.13 -0.36 -3.26
N VAL A 159 -0.81 -1.48 -2.96
CA VAL A 159 -0.17 -2.64 -2.32
C VAL A 159 0.87 -3.25 -3.26
N LEU A 160 0.51 -3.46 -4.52
CA LEU A 160 1.39 -4.05 -5.53
C LEU A 160 2.60 -3.16 -5.82
N LEU A 161 2.37 -1.86 -6.02
CA LEU A 161 3.42 -0.85 -6.16
C LEU A 161 4.39 -0.88 -4.98
N HIS A 162 3.90 -1.07 -3.76
CA HIS A 162 4.75 -1.16 -2.58
C HIS A 162 5.64 -2.40 -2.61
N GLY A 163 5.07 -3.53 -3.04
CA GLY A 163 5.76 -4.81 -3.11
C GLY A 163 6.84 -4.80 -4.17
N VAL A 164 6.53 -4.29 -5.37
CA VAL A 164 7.50 -4.14 -6.46
C VAL A 164 8.60 -3.16 -6.07
N TRP A 165 8.27 -2.04 -5.43
CA TRP A 165 9.26 -1.07 -4.96
C TRP A 165 10.23 -1.67 -3.93
N LEU A 166 9.70 -2.42 -2.96
CA LEU A 166 10.47 -3.09 -1.91
C LEU A 166 11.33 -4.25 -2.47
N GLY A 167 10.83 -4.94 -3.49
CA GLY A 167 11.49 -6.06 -4.16
C GLY A 167 12.67 -5.65 -5.03
N GLY A 168 13.75 -5.18 -4.41
CA GLY A 168 14.90 -4.56 -5.09
C GLY A 168 15.54 -5.40 -6.20
N LEU A 169 15.46 -6.74 -6.13
CA LEU A 169 16.07 -7.68 -7.07
C LEU A 169 15.08 -8.27 -8.08
N LEU A 170 13.85 -7.76 -8.16
CA LEU A 170 12.88 -8.25 -9.12
C LEU A 170 13.29 -7.93 -10.57
N PRO A 171 13.09 -8.87 -11.52
CA PRO A 171 13.36 -8.61 -12.92
C PRO A 171 12.43 -7.50 -13.44
N ARG A 172 13.00 -6.58 -14.23
CA ARG A 172 12.28 -5.45 -14.83
C ARG A 172 11.49 -4.59 -13.81
N ARG A 173 11.91 -4.54 -12.55
CA ARG A 173 11.25 -3.81 -11.44
C ARG A 173 10.77 -2.41 -11.84
N ALA A 174 11.64 -1.62 -12.49
CA ALA A 174 11.31 -0.26 -12.91
C ALA A 174 10.14 -0.21 -13.91
N HIS A 175 10.09 -1.15 -14.86
CA HIS A 175 9.00 -1.21 -15.84
C HIS A 175 7.68 -1.57 -15.17
N TRP A 176 7.70 -2.50 -14.21
CA TRP A 176 6.52 -2.85 -13.42
C TRP A 176 6.00 -1.68 -12.59
N LEU A 177 6.89 -0.90 -11.96
CA LEU A 177 6.50 0.30 -11.23
C LEU A 177 5.80 1.31 -12.14
N LEU A 178 6.37 1.60 -13.31
CA LEU A 178 5.75 2.53 -14.27
C LEU A 178 4.39 2.03 -14.74
N ALA A 179 4.30 0.76 -15.15
CA ALA A 179 3.05 0.16 -15.62
C ALA A 179 1.94 0.16 -14.56
N LEU A 180 2.28 -0.02 -13.28
CA LEU A 180 1.31 0.06 -12.19
C LEU A 180 0.90 1.51 -11.88
N VAL A 181 1.81 2.49 -12.02
CA VAL A 181 1.48 3.92 -11.86
C VAL A 181 0.53 4.39 -12.95
N ASP A 182 0.73 3.94 -14.20
CA ASP A 182 -0.14 4.31 -15.34
C ASP A 182 -1.59 3.81 -15.17
N ARG A 183 -1.82 2.84 -14.27
CA ARG A 183 -3.15 2.31 -13.94
C ARG A 183 -3.87 3.06 -12.82
N LEU A 184 -3.17 3.94 -12.11
CA LEU A 184 -3.80 4.80 -11.10
C LEU A 184 -4.59 5.93 -11.76
N PRO A 185 -5.58 6.53 -11.06
CA PRO A 185 -6.28 7.72 -11.54
C PRO A 185 -5.30 8.81 -11.99
N ASP A 186 -5.52 9.37 -13.17
CA ASP A 186 -4.66 10.37 -13.82
C ASP A 186 -3.17 10.00 -13.87
N GLY A 187 -2.86 8.70 -13.98
CA GLY A 187 -1.48 8.19 -13.97
C GLY A 187 -0.73 8.49 -12.66
N GLY A 188 -1.47 8.62 -11.55
CA GLY A 188 -0.93 8.94 -10.23
C GLY A 188 -0.48 10.40 -10.05
N ALA A 189 -0.89 11.32 -10.94
CA ALA A 189 -0.41 12.70 -10.91
C ALA A 189 -0.75 13.47 -9.62
N GLY A 190 -1.86 13.11 -8.95
CA GLY A 190 -2.29 13.70 -7.67
C GLY A 190 -1.92 12.85 -6.44
N ASP A 191 -1.06 11.84 -6.60
CA ASP A 191 -0.72 10.89 -5.55
C ASP A 191 0.78 10.94 -5.23
N PRO A 192 1.17 11.52 -4.07
CA PRO A 192 2.58 11.66 -3.71
C PRO A 192 3.29 10.31 -3.55
N ILE A 193 2.58 9.26 -3.15
CA ILE A 193 3.16 7.92 -2.97
C ILE A 193 3.39 7.25 -4.32
N ALA A 194 2.50 7.42 -5.29
CA ALA A 194 2.70 6.93 -6.65
C ALA A 194 3.85 7.67 -7.34
N LEU A 195 3.90 9.00 -7.24
CA LEU A 195 4.98 9.81 -7.79
C LEU A 195 6.34 9.44 -7.20
N PHE A 196 6.42 9.24 -5.88
CA PHE A 196 7.63 8.73 -5.23
C PHE A 196 8.12 7.42 -5.87
N ARG A 197 7.22 6.45 -6.07
CA ARG A 197 7.58 5.15 -6.68
C ARG A 197 7.93 5.29 -8.16
N LYS A 198 7.26 6.19 -8.88
CA LYS A 198 7.60 6.56 -10.26
C LYS A 198 9.00 7.13 -10.35
N SER A 199 9.36 8.06 -9.47
CA SER A 199 10.73 8.62 -9.38
C SER A 199 11.77 7.52 -9.17
N SER A 200 11.52 6.59 -8.24
CA SER A 200 12.40 5.43 -8.01
C SER A 200 12.59 4.56 -9.26
N ALA A 201 11.53 4.37 -10.05
CA ALA A 201 11.61 3.66 -11.32
C ALA A 201 12.42 4.44 -12.36
N LEU A 202 12.16 5.73 -12.52
CA LEU A 202 12.87 6.62 -13.45
C LEU A 202 14.37 6.68 -13.14
N ARG A 203 14.73 6.80 -11.85
CA ARG A 203 16.12 6.71 -11.38
C ARG A 203 16.77 5.39 -11.77
N SER A 204 16.08 4.28 -11.56
CA SER A 204 16.59 2.95 -11.90
C SER A 204 16.78 2.75 -13.41
N LEU A 205 16.14 3.58 -14.24
CA LEU A 205 16.29 3.62 -15.70
C LEU A 205 17.30 4.68 -16.16
N GLY A 206 17.98 5.38 -15.25
CA GLY A 206 18.92 6.45 -15.57
C GLY A 206 18.28 7.77 -16.04
N ARG A 207 16.95 7.90 -15.93
CA ARG A 207 16.19 9.10 -16.31
C ARG A 207 16.19 10.12 -15.17
N TYR A 208 17.38 10.56 -14.78
CA TYR A 208 17.58 11.35 -13.55
C TYR A 208 16.85 12.70 -13.53
N PRO A 209 16.85 13.52 -14.59
CA PRO A 209 16.12 14.79 -14.58
C PRO A 209 14.62 14.61 -14.36
N GLU A 210 14.03 13.60 -15.03
CA GLU A 210 12.60 13.29 -14.88
C GLU A 210 12.29 12.71 -13.50
N ALA A 211 13.21 11.91 -12.93
CA ALA A 211 13.09 11.41 -11.57
C ALA A 211 13.10 12.55 -10.53
N LEU A 212 13.96 13.57 -10.71
CA LEU A 212 14.01 14.75 -9.86
C LEU A 212 12.72 15.58 -9.95
N ASP A 213 12.26 15.90 -11.16
CA ASP A 213 10.98 16.61 -11.34
C ASP A 213 9.82 15.83 -10.68
N THR A 214 9.79 14.51 -10.87
CA THR A 214 8.73 13.66 -10.33
C THR A 214 8.74 13.64 -8.79
N ILE A 215 9.91 13.58 -8.14
CA ILE A 215 9.98 13.55 -6.66
C ILE A 215 9.73 14.93 -6.06
N ASP A 216 10.14 16.01 -6.73
CA ASP A 216 9.86 17.37 -6.30
C ASP A 216 8.35 17.65 -6.32
N ARG A 217 7.65 17.21 -7.38
CA ARG A 217 6.17 17.25 -7.42
C ARG A 217 5.52 16.41 -6.33
N ALA A 218 6.10 15.26 -5.98
CA ALA A 218 5.59 14.43 -4.89
C ALA A 218 5.70 15.14 -3.53
N LEU A 219 6.79 15.88 -3.30
CA LEU A 219 7.00 16.67 -2.09
C LEU A 219 5.99 17.81 -1.96
N GLU A 220 5.67 18.51 -3.06
CA GLU A 220 4.67 19.60 -3.07
C GLU A 220 3.24 19.12 -2.77
N LEU A 221 2.93 17.85 -3.05
CA LEU A 221 1.62 17.26 -2.75
C LEU A 221 1.49 16.74 -1.31
N LEU A 222 2.58 16.67 -0.53
CA LEU A 222 2.51 16.13 0.82
C LEU A 222 1.78 17.10 1.77
N PRO A 223 0.77 16.62 2.52
CA PRO A 223 0.16 17.40 3.58
C PRO A 223 1.20 17.78 4.64
N PRO A 224 1.09 18.98 5.25
CA PRO A 224 1.85 19.33 6.43
C PRO A 224 1.66 18.28 7.54
N GLY A 225 2.75 17.83 8.14
CA GLY A 225 2.73 16.88 9.27
C GLY A 225 2.97 15.40 8.91
N GLU A 226 3.02 15.02 7.62
CA GLU A 226 3.37 13.66 7.18
C GLU A 226 4.90 13.42 7.21
N LEU A 227 5.52 13.59 8.39
CA LEU A 227 6.97 13.63 8.57
C LEU A 227 7.68 12.35 8.10
N ALA A 228 7.08 11.18 8.35
CA ALA A 228 7.64 9.89 7.96
C ALA A 228 7.71 9.76 6.42
N VAL A 229 6.64 10.14 5.73
CA VAL A 229 6.58 10.11 4.26
C VAL A 229 7.51 11.16 3.67
N HIS A 230 7.53 12.37 4.23
CA HIS A 230 8.46 13.43 3.82
C HIS A 230 9.91 12.97 3.87
N ALA A 231 10.32 12.29 4.95
CA ALA A 231 11.67 11.74 5.08
C ALA A 231 12.00 10.69 4.00
N ASP A 232 11.04 9.85 3.61
CA ASP A 232 11.22 8.88 2.53
C ASP A 232 11.38 9.55 1.17
N LEU A 233 10.58 10.58 0.88
CA LEU A 233 10.64 11.33 -0.38
C LEU A 233 11.96 12.12 -0.51
N VAL A 234 12.40 12.79 0.56
CA VAL A 234 13.71 13.46 0.59
C VAL A 234 14.86 12.47 0.38
N ARG A 235 14.77 11.27 0.98
CA ARG A 235 15.77 10.22 0.77
C ARG A 235 15.84 9.78 -0.69
N GLU A 236 14.69 9.58 -1.33
CA GLU A 236 14.66 9.22 -2.74
C GLU A 236 15.26 10.32 -3.61
N ARG A 237 14.91 11.58 -3.37
CA ARG A 237 15.50 12.72 -4.06
C ARG A 237 17.03 12.71 -3.95
N ALA A 238 17.57 12.48 -2.75
CA ALA A 238 19.01 12.34 -2.53
C ALA A 238 19.62 11.15 -3.30
N LEU A 239 18.91 10.01 -3.37
CA LEU A 239 19.34 8.85 -4.17
C LEU A 239 19.36 9.17 -5.67
N VAL A 240 18.44 9.98 -6.18
CA VAL A 240 18.44 10.43 -7.57
C VAL A 240 19.68 11.26 -7.88
N THR A 241 19.98 12.27 -7.06
CA THR A 241 21.17 13.10 -7.23
C THR A 241 22.44 12.26 -7.13
N ALA A 242 22.58 11.42 -6.11
CA ALA A 242 23.76 10.58 -5.93
C ALA A 242 23.97 9.61 -7.11
N ALA A 243 22.90 8.98 -7.62
CA ALA A 243 23.00 8.10 -8.78
C ALA A 243 23.38 8.85 -10.07
N HIS A 244 22.87 10.07 -10.24
CA HIS A 244 23.25 10.94 -11.35
C HIS A 244 24.74 11.29 -11.31
N ASP A 245 25.23 11.78 -10.17
CA ASP A 245 26.63 12.18 -9.99
C ASP A 245 27.59 11.02 -10.21
N LEU A 246 27.27 9.83 -9.66
CA LEU A 246 28.04 8.61 -9.89
C LEU A 246 28.10 8.23 -11.38
N THR A 247 27.00 8.43 -12.11
CA THR A 247 26.98 8.17 -13.56
C THR A 247 27.86 9.18 -14.31
N GLN A 248 27.86 10.45 -13.92
CA GLN A 248 28.73 11.47 -14.53
C GLN A 248 30.22 11.18 -14.28
N LEU A 249 30.57 10.71 -13.08
CA LEU A 249 31.94 10.33 -12.73
C LEU A 249 32.43 9.07 -13.47
N ALA A 250 31.51 8.16 -13.82
CA ALA A 250 31.82 6.94 -14.57
C ALA A 250 31.98 7.17 -16.08
N LEU A 251 31.60 8.34 -16.60
CA LEU A 251 31.87 8.71 -17.99
C LEU A 251 33.38 8.98 -18.14
N PRO A 252 34.08 8.34 -19.10
CA PRO A 252 35.50 8.60 -19.30
C PRO A 252 35.71 10.07 -19.68
N VAL A 253 36.58 10.75 -18.92
CA VAL A 253 37.06 12.08 -19.26
C VAL A 253 37.88 11.98 -20.55
N GLY A 254 37.31 12.36 -21.69
CA GLY A 254 38.10 12.48 -22.91
C GLY A 254 37.35 12.49 -24.24
N LYS A 255 36.88 13.67 -24.64
CA LYS A 255 37.33 14.34 -25.87
C LYS A 255 37.15 15.85 -25.66
N VAL A 256 38.03 16.43 -24.85
CA VAL A 256 38.41 17.82 -25.05
C VAL A 256 39.37 17.78 -26.23
N ALA A 257 38.90 18.17 -27.41
CA ALA A 257 39.77 18.48 -28.54
C ALA A 257 40.24 19.95 -28.41
N PRO A 258 41.49 20.26 -28.80
CA PRO A 258 42.05 21.62 -28.73
C PRO A 258 41.31 22.61 -29.64
#